data_AF-A0A5J9TL94-F1
#
_entry.id   AF-A0A5J9TL94-F1
#
_cell.length_a   1.000
_cell.length_b   1.000
_cell.length_c   1.000
_cell.angle_alpha   90.00
_cell.angle_beta   90.00
_cell.angle_gamma   90.00
#
_symmetry.space_group_name_H-M   'P 1'
#
loop_
_entity.id
_entity.type
_entity.pdbx_description
1 polymer ?
#
loop_
_entity_poly.entity_id
_entity_poly.type
_entity_poly.pdbx_seq_one_letter_code
_entity_poly.pdbx_strand_id
1 'polypeptide(L)'
;MTYIVLWATAPGGRATSRPGGSPARPSVPATYVLVFNYNKEKHNVAWVSKRGYRRCEVSPRGARDRVMLPRGTHYFICAMPGHCAAGMKLAVNAY
;
A
#
# COMPACT_ATOMS: atom_id res chain seq x y z
N MET A 1 16.54 4.13 7.87
CA MET A 1 15.10 3.81 7.81
C MET A 1 14.80 3.22 6.44
N THR A 2 14.27 1.99 6.35
CA THR A 2 13.84 1.38 5.07
C THR A 2 12.36 1.70 4.88
N TYR A 3 12.03 2.54 3.91
CA TYR A 3 10.65 2.93 3.60
C TYR A 3 10.00 1.88 2.70
N ILE A 4 8.68 1.69 2.83
CA ILE A 4 7.89 1.01 1.79
C ILE A 4 7.90 1.95 0.58
N VAL A 5 8.67 1.62 -0.46
CA VAL A 5 8.62 2.40 -1.70
C VAL A 5 7.51 1.83 -2.54
N LEU A 6 6.43 2.60 -2.69
CA LEU A 6 5.33 2.26 -3.58
C LEU A 6 5.66 2.77 -5.00
N TRP A 7 5.81 1.85 -5.94
CA TRP A 7 5.82 2.15 -7.37
C TRP A 7 4.48 1.73 -7.96
N ALA A 8 3.83 2.62 -8.71
CA ALA A 8 2.60 2.28 -9.43
C ALA A 8 2.90 2.13 -10.92
N THR A 9 2.54 1.00 -11.50
CA THR A 9 2.74 0.70 -12.93
C THR A 9 1.38 0.78 -13.64
N ALA A 10 1.33 1.52 -14.74
CA ALA A 10 0.17 1.52 -15.62
C ALA A 10 -0.01 0.16 -16.32
N PRO A 11 -1.23 -0.19 -16.77
CA PRO A 11 -1.39 -1.25 -17.77
C PRO A 11 -0.48 -0.96 -18.97
N GLY A 12 0.37 -1.90 -19.36
CA GLY A 12 1.33 -1.71 -20.47
C GLY A 12 2.71 -1.21 -20.06
N GLY A 13 3.08 -1.21 -18.78
CA GLY A 13 4.48 -1.12 -18.33
C GLY A 13 5.08 0.28 -18.26
N ARG A 14 4.31 1.35 -18.53
CA ARG A 14 4.77 2.72 -18.28
C ARG A 14 4.63 3.04 -16.78
N ALA A 15 5.77 3.12 -16.09
CA ALA A 15 5.83 3.65 -14.73
C ALA A 15 5.65 5.17 -14.78
N THR A 16 4.56 5.69 -14.20
CA THR A 16 4.43 7.14 -14.00
C THR A 16 4.97 7.47 -12.61
N SER A 17 6.09 8.19 -12.55
CA SER A 17 6.80 8.54 -11.33
C SER A 17 6.14 9.65 -10.48
N ARG A 18 4.84 9.91 -10.64
CA ARG A 18 4.12 10.83 -9.74
C ARG A 18 2.66 10.44 -9.59
N PRO A 19 2.24 9.87 -8.45
CA PRO A 19 0.86 10.02 -8.03
C PRO A 19 0.63 11.52 -7.82
N GLY A 20 -0.31 12.11 -8.56
CA GLY A 20 -0.83 13.43 -8.23
C GLY A 20 -1.52 13.34 -6.88
N GLY A 21 -0.93 13.93 -5.85
CA GLY A 21 -1.47 13.93 -4.49
C GLY A 21 -0.41 14.29 -3.46
N SER A 22 -0.84 14.86 -2.34
CA SER A 22 0.05 15.15 -1.20
C SER A 22 0.82 13.89 -0.77
N PRO A 23 2.08 14.01 -0.31
CA PRO A 23 2.92 12.88 0.09
C PRO A 23 2.30 11.97 1.17
N ALA A 24 1.24 12.44 1.84
CA ALA A 24 0.49 11.67 2.83
C ALA A 24 -0.49 10.63 2.22
N ARG A 25 -0.97 10.82 0.98
CA ARG A 25 -2.00 9.97 0.34
C ARG A 25 -1.89 9.96 -1.20
N PRO A 26 -1.14 9.00 -1.77
CA PRO A 26 -1.06 8.83 -3.22
C PRO A 26 -2.42 8.52 -3.86
N SER A 27 -2.70 9.08 -5.04
CA SER A 27 -3.85 8.73 -5.87
C SER A 27 -3.39 8.15 -7.21
N VAL A 28 -4.00 7.05 -7.66
CA VAL A 28 -3.67 6.32 -8.90
C VAL A 28 -4.94 5.89 -9.63
N PRO A 29 -4.93 5.71 -10.96
CA PRO A 29 -6.07 5.11 -11.66
C PRO A 29 -6.28 3.65 -11.23
N ALA A 30 -7.53 3.18 -11.14
CA ALA A 30 -7.89 1.82 -10.74
C ALA A 30 -7.36 0.72 -11.68
N THR A 31 -6.95 1.09 -12.89
CA THR A 31 -6.28 0.21 -13.84
C THR A 31 -4.81 -0.06 -13.49
N TYR A 32 -4.22 0.67 -12.55
CA TYR A 32 -2.80 0.56 -12.22
C TYR A 32 -2.53 -0.59 -11.24
N VAL A 33 -1.35 -1.16 -11.37
CA VAL A 33 -0.82 -2.15 -10.43
C VAL A 33 0.09 -1.43 -9.43
N LEU A 34 -0.16 -1.65 -8.14
CA LEU A 34 0.73 -1.22 -7.08
C LEU A 34 1.83 -2.26 -6.84
N VAL A 35 3.07 -1.84 -6.90
CA VAL A 35 4.26 -2.63 -6.61
C VAL A 35 4.95 -2.06 -5.37
N PHE A 36 5.07 -2.89 -4.35
CA PHE A 36 5.75 -2.52 -3.11
C PHE A 36 7.16 -3.10 -3.10
N ASN A 37 8.17 -2.23 -3.02
CA ASN A 37 9.56 -2.64 -2.89
C ASN A 37 10.05 -2.40 -1.45
N TYR A 38 10.51 -3.46 -0.80
CA TYR A 38 10.96 -3.48 0.60
C TYR A 38 11.86 -4.69 0.86
N ASN A 39 12.68 -4.65 1.92
CA ASN A 39 13.41 -5.84 2.38
C ASN A 39 12.43 -6.81 3.04
N LYS A 40 12.20 -7.97 2.42
CA LYS A 40 11.23 -9.00 2.86
C LYS A 40 11.58 -9.66 4.20
N GLU A 41 12.84 -9.61 4.62
CA GLU A 41 13.26 -10.13 5.94
C GLU A 41 12.89 -9.17 7.08
N LYS A 42 12.72 -7.88 6.74
CA LYS A 42 12.48 -6.81 7.73
C LYS A 42 11.08 -6.20 7.62
N HIS A 43 10.38 -6.40 6.51
CA HIS A 43 9.08 -5.79 6.28
C HIS A 43 8.18 -6.71 5.46
N ASN A 44 6.88 -6.46 5.55
CA ASN A 44 5.85 -7.06 4.72
C ASN A 44 4.79 -6.00 4.39
N VAL A 45 3.85 -6.35 3.52
CA VAL A 45 2.71 -5.50 3.19
C VAL A 45 1.43 -6.31 3.38
N ALA A 46 0.53 -5.78 4.21
CA ALA A 46 -0.81 -6.32 4.39
C ALA A 46 -1.84 -5.29 3.93
N TRP A 47 -2.72 -5.70 3.02
CA TRP A 47 -3.90 -4.92 2.64
C TRP A 47 -4.98 -5.11 3.71
N VAL A 48 -5.43 -4.02 4.32
CA VAL A 48 -6.33 -4.03 5.48
C VAL A 48 -7.52 -3.10 5.27
N SER A 49 -8.55 -3.27 6.10
CA SER A 49 -9.66 -2.33 6.19
C SER A 49 -9.20 -1.00 6.82
N LYS A 50 -10.03 0.04 6.70
CA LYS A 50 -9.81 1.32 7.40
C LYS A 50 -9.66 1.14 8.92
N ARG A 51 -10.38 0.18 9.51
CA ARG A 51 -10.24 -0.17 10.94
C ARG A 51 -8.89 -0.81 11.21
N GLY A 52 -8.49 -1.80 10.40
CA GLY A 52 -7.19 -2.46 10.52
C GLY A 52 -6.02 -1.49 10.37
N TYR A 53 -6.11 -0.53 9.45
CA TYR A 53 -5.11 0.53 9.28
C TYR A 53 -4.96 1.43 10.50
N ARG A 54 -6.07 1.77 11.16
CA ARG A 54 -6.06 2.62 12.35
C ARG A 54 -5.54 1.89 13.59
N ARG A 55 -5.84 0.59 13.71
CA ARG A 55 -5.49 -0.24 14.86
C ARG A 55 -4.23 -1.08 14.69
N CYS A 56 -3.62 -1.04 13.50
CA CYS A 56 -2.52 -1.93 13.12
C CYS A 56 -2.89 -3.43 13.22
N GLU A 57 -4.13 -3.76 12.87
CA GLU A 57 -4.67 -5.12 12.88
C GLU A 57 -4.75 -5.66 11.45
N VAL A 58 -4.14 -6.82 11.23
CA VAL A 58 -4.34 -7.57 9.99
C VAL A 58 -5.59 -8.43 10.15
N SER A 59 -6.57 -8.26 9.26
CA SER A 59 -7.74 -9.14 9.27
C SER A 59 -7.32 -10.56 8.85
N PRO A 60 -7.91 -11.62 9.43
CA PRO A 60 -7.55 -13.00 9.08
C PRO A 60 -7.87 -13.39 7.63
N ARG A 61 -8.50 -12.52 6.84
CA ARG A 61 -8.85 -12.78 5.42
C ARG A 61 -7.69 -12.67 4.42
N GLY A 62 -6.44 -12.60 4.92
CA GLY A 62 -5.22 -12.77 4.14
C GLY A 62 -4.75 -11.50 3.42
N ALA A 63 -3.46 -11.20 3.55
CA ALA A 63 -2.79 -10.23 2.69
C ALA A 63 -2.75 -10.79 1.26
N ARG A 64 -3.06 -9.94 0.26
CA ARG A 64 -2.96 -10.29 -1.16
C ARG A 64 -1.88 -9.42 -1.79
N ASP A 65 -0.84 -10.05 -2.33
CA ASP A 65 0.33 -9.35 -2.88
C ASP A 65 0.07 -8.68 -4.24
N ARG A 66 -0.96 -9.14 -4.96
CA ARG A 66 -1.39 -8.56 -6.25
C ARG A 66 -2.91 -8.48 -6.28
N VAL A 67 -3.43 -7.27 -6.26
CA VAL A 67 -4.87 -7.02 -6.44
C VAL A 67 -5.01 -5.82 -7.34
N MET A 68 -5.82 -5.97 -8.39
CA MET A 68 -6.33 -4.83 -9.13
C MET A 68 -7.25 -4.06 -8.18
N LEU A 69 -6.81 -2.87 -7.76
CA LEU A 69 -7.50 -2.13 -6.72
C LEU A 69 -8.80 -1.56 -7.29
N PRO A 70 -9.99 -1.99 -6.80
CA PRO A 70 -11.23 -1.36 -7.24
C PRO A 70 -11.21 0.12 -6.87
N ARG A 71 -12.04 0.94 -7.52
CA ARG A 71 -12.11 2.37 -7.18
C ARG A 71 -12.38 2.56 -5.68
N GLY A 72 -11.72 3.54 -5.07
CA GLY A 72 -11.82 3.88 -3.66
C GLY A 72 -10.48 3.86 -2.92
N THR A 73 -10.54 4.11 -1.61
CA THR A 73 -9.36 4.16 -0.75
C THR A 73 -8.98 2.78 -0.22
N HIS A 74 -7.73 2.41 -0.45
CA HIS A 74 -7.09 1.19 0.01
C HIS A 74 -6.04 1.48 1.07
N TYR A 75 -5.93 0.59 2.04
CA TYR A 75 -5.05 0.79 3.19
C TYR A 75 -4.07 -0.36 3.33
N PHE A 76 -2.79 -0.03 3.42
CA PHE A 76 -1.70 -0.98 3.52
C PHE A 76 -0.90 -0.71 4.80
N ILE A 77 -0.46 -1.76 5.49
CA ILE A 77 0.39 -1.66 6.68
C ILE A 77 1.53 -2.68 6.61
N CYS A 78 2.61 -2.41 7.34
CA CYS A 78 3.54 -3.47 7.73
C CYS A 78 3.02 -4.15 9.01
N ALA A 79 2.78 -5.46 8.93
CA ALA A 79 2.24 -6.27 10.01
C ALA A 79 3.30 -6.77 11.00
N MET A 80 4.57 -6.44 10.77
CA MET A 80 5.62 -6.79 11.72
C MET A 80 5.44 -6.01 13.04
N PRO A 81 5.71 -6.65 14.20
CA PRO A 81 5.49 -6.03 15.51
C PRO A 81 6.13 -4.65 15.60
N GLY A 82 5.35 -3.66 16.04
CA GLY A 82 5.80 -2.26 16.21
C GLY A 82 5.89 -1.42 14.93
N HIS A 83 5.99 -2.00 13.73
CA HIS A 83 6.25 -1.25 12.50
C HIS A 83 5.07 -0.36 12.07
N CYS A 84 3.84 -0.88 12.09
CA CYS A 84 2.66 -0.08 11.76
C CYS A 84 2.44 1.07 12.78
N ALA A 85 2.68 0.81 14.07
CA ALA A 85 2.55 1.82 15.12
C ALA A 85 3.59 2.94 14.96
N ALA A 86 4.81 2.59 14.51
CA ALA A 86 5.88 3.53 14.16
C ALA A 86 5.62 4.32 12.85
N GLY A 87 4.45 4.15 12.21
CA GLY A 87 4.06 4.91 11.03
C GLY A 87 4.29 4.20 9.69
N MET A 88 4.70 2.92 9.69
CA MET A 88 4.87 2.13 8.46
C MET A 88 3.54 1.65 7.90
N LYS A 89 2.77 2.60 7.36
CA LYS A 89 1.42 2.43 6.85
C LYS A 89 1.14 3.40 5.71
N LEU A 90 0.40 2.96 4.70
CA LEU A 90 0.09 3.73 3.50
C LEU A 90 -1.40 3.68 3.16
N ALA A 91 -1.98 4.81 2.77
CA ALA A 91 -3.34 4.88 2.24
C ALA A 91 -3.29 5.39 0.80
N VAL A 92 -3.82 4.62 -0.14
CA VAL A 92 -3.81 4.92 -1.57
C VAL A 92 -5.25 5.06 -2.07
N ASN A 93 -5.54 6.09 -2.85
CA ASN A 93 -6.83 6.24 -3.51
C ASN A 93 -6.75 5.75 -4.96
N ALA A 94 -7.53 4.73 -5.30
CA ALA A 94 -7.71 4.28 -6.68
C ALA A 94 -8.92 5.02 -7.30
N TYR A 95 -8.74 5.75 -8.39
CA TYR A 95 -9.80 6.53 -9.05
C TYR A 95 -9.96 6.20 -10.54
#